data_AF-A0A0F9YF04-F1
#
_entry.id   AF-A0A0F9YF04-F1
#
_cell.length_a   1.000
_cell.length_b   1.000
_cell.length_c   1.000
_cell.angle_alpha   90.00
_cell.angle_beta   90.00
_cell.angle_gamma   90.00
#
_symmetry.space_group_name_H-M   'P 1'
#
loop_
_entity.id
_entity.type
_entity.pdbx_description
1 polymer ?
#
loop_
_entity_poly.entity_id
_entity_poly.type
_entity_poly.pdbx_seq_one_letter_code
_entity_poly.pdbx_strand_id
1 'polypeptide(L)' 'MSQYVCLECGWIYDEAKGLPERGIAPGTKWEELPMDFKCAECSIRKSDTHMWQKLD' A
#
# COMPACT_ATOMS: atom_id res chain seq x y z
N MET A 1 0.14 -9.48 -10.05
CA MET A 1 -0.22 -9.04 -8.68
C MET A 1 -0.70 -7.61 -8.76
N SER A 2 -1.53 -7.16 -7.81
CA SER A 2 -2.14 -5.83 -7.89
C SER A 2 -1.16 -4.75 -7.45
N GLN A 3 -1.39 -3.53 -7.93
CA GLN A 3 -0.72 -2.34 -7.40
C GLN A 3 -1.77 -1.38 -6.84
N TYR A 4 -1.42 -0.63 -5.80
CA TYR A 4 -2.29 0.35 -5.16
C TYR A 4 -1.59 1.70 -5.08
N VAL A 5 -2.21 2.74 -5.65
CA VAL A 5 -1.68 4.10 -5.60
C VAL A 5 -2.33 4.88 -4.46
N CYS A 6 -1.50 5.57 -3.68
CA CYS A 6 -1.92 6.58 -2.73
C CYS A 6 -2.32 7.86 -3.50
N LEU A 7 -3.59 8.25 -3.42
CA LEU A 7 -4.11 9.42 -4.14
C LEU A 7 -3.64 10.76 -3.57
N GLU A 8 -3.08 10.76 -2.35
CA GLU A 8 -2.51 11.96 -1.72
C GLU A 8 -1.14 12.33 -2.31
N CYS A 9 -0.26 11.34 -2.54
CA CYS A 9 1.14 11.59 -2.90
C CYS A 9 1.65 10.82 -4.12
N GLY A 10 0.84 9.91 -4.68
CA GLY A 10 1.21 9.11 -5.84
C GLY A 10 2.11 7.90 -5.55
N TRP A 11 2.47 7.63 -4.29
CA TRP A 11 3.24 6.43 -3.94
C TRP A 11 2.47 5.15 -4.29
N ILE A 12 3.17 4.15 -4.83
CA ILE A 12 2.58 2.88 -5.28
C ILE A 12 3.06 1.75 -4.37
N TYR A 13 2.11 1.08 -3.71
CA TYR A 13 2.34 -0.23 -3.12
C TYR A 13 2.22 -1.29 -4.21
N ASP A 14 3.32 -2.00 -4.49
CA ASP A 14 3.35 -3.11 -5.43
C ASP A 14 3.40 -4.41 -4.65
N GLU A 15 2.31 -5.19 -4.67
CA GLU A 15 2.24 -6.45 -3.91
C GLU A 15 3.37 -7.41 -4.31
N ALA A 16 3.82 -7.40 -5.57
CA ALA A 16 4.92 -8.26 -6.02
C ALA A 16 6.25 -7.90 -5.36
N LYS A 17 6.43 -6.63 -4.96
CA LYS A 17 7.63 -6.14 -4.29
C LYS A 17 7.49 -6.13 -2.77
N GLY A 18 6.27 -6.00 -2.26
CA GLY A 18 6.04 -5.78 -0.84
C GLY A 18 6.64 -4.45 -0.38
N LEU A 19 7.08 -4.40 0.88
CA LEU A 19 7.86 -3.29 1.43
C LEU A 19 8.90 -3.82 2.44
N PRO A 20 9.96 -4.52 1.98
CA PRO A 20 10.87 -5.26 2.85
C PRO A 20 11.57 -4.40 3.89
N GLU A 21 11.86 -3.14 3.57
CA GLU A 21 12.45 -2.15 4.49
C GLU A 21 11.54 -1.82 5.69
N ARG A 22 10.24 -2.13 5.60
CA ARG A 22 9.26 -2.04 6.70
C ARG A 22 8.73 -3.41 7.14
N GLY A 23 9.40 -4.50 6.76
CA GLY A 23 9.05 -5.86 7.18
C GLY A 23 7.85 -6.46 6.45
N ILE A 24 7.43 -5.89 5.32
CA ILE A 24 6.35 -6.45 4.48
C ILE A 24 7.02 -7.24 3.36
N ALA A 25 6.80 -8.55 3.35
CA ALA A 25 7.45 -9.43 2.39
C ALA A 25 6.93 -9.20 0.95
N PRO A 26 7.75 -9.46 -0.08
CA PRO A 26 7.27 -9.61 -1.45
C PRO A 26 6.16 -10.66 -1.51
N GLY A 27 5.07 -10.38 -2.23
CA GLY A 27 3.92 -11.27 -2.28
C GLY A 27 2.77 -10.88 -1.35
N THR A 28 3.00 -10.03 -0.34
CA THR A 28 1.94 -9.62 0.60
C THR A 28 0.87 -8.82 -0.12
N LYS A 29 -0.37 -9.30 -0.07
CA LYS A 29 -1.51 -8.64 -0.71
C LYS A 29 -1.93 -7.39 0.05
N TRP A 30 -2.55 -6.44 -0.64
CA TRP A 30 -3.14 -5.26 0.00
C TRP A 30 -4.15 -5.63 1.08
N GLU A 31 -4.94 -6.67 0.84
CA GLU A 31 -5.94 -7.20 1.79
C GLU A 31 -5.30 -7.74 3.08
N GLU A 32 -4.05 -8.20 3.01
CA GLU A 32 -3.29 -8.74 4.14
C GLU A 32 -2.59 -7.64 4.96
N LEU A 33 -2.45 -6.44 4.41
CA LEU A 33 -1.90 -5.30 5.16
C LEU A 33 -2.84 -4.91 6.30
N PRO A 34 -2.30 -4.60 7.49
CA PRO A 34 -3.11 -4.20 8.63
C PRO A 34 -3.79 -2.85 8.34
N MET A 35 -4.94 -2.59 8.98
CA MET A 35 -5.72 -1.38 8.73
C MET A 35 -5.00 -0.09 9.13
N ASP A 36 -4.03 -0.19 10.02
CA ASP A 36 -3.17 0.92 10.45
C ASP A 36 -1.91 1.08 9.58
N PHE A 37 -1.74 0.27 8.53
CA PHE A 37 -0.71 0.48 7.52
C PHE A 37 -0.73 1.93 7.04
N LYS A 38 0.47 2.50 6.89
CA LYS A 38 0.66 3.88 6.47
C LYS A 38 1.45 3.90 5.17
N CYS A 39 1.02 4.73 4.23
CA CYS A 39 1.78 5.08 3.03
C CYS A 39 3.24 5.37 3.38
N ALA A 40 4.16 4.87 2.55
CA ALA A 40 5.59 5.01 2.82
C ALA A 40 6.04 6.47 2.84
N GLU A 41 5.43 7.31 1.99
CA GLU A 41 5.80 8.70 1.79
C GLU A 41 5.01 9.68 2.67
N CYS A 42 3.68 9.65 2.62
CA CYS A 42 2.84 10.69 3.26
C CYS A 42 2.15 10.25 4.55
N SER A 43 2.33 9.00 4.97
CA SER A 43 1.70 8.43 6.17
C SER A 43 0.16 8.32 6.18
N ILE A 44 -0.54 8.53 5.05
CA ILE A 44 -1.99 8.28 4.96
C ILE A 44 -2.29 6.81 5.29
N ARG A 45 -3.38 6.54 5.99
CA ARG A 45 -3.67 5.20 6.49
C ARG A 45 -4.41 4.38 5.45
N LYS A 46 -4.24 3.06 5.48
CA LYS A 46 -5.06 2.12 4.70
C LYS A 46 -6.55 2.23 5.07
N SER A 47 -6.86 2.59 6.32
CA SER A 47 -8.23 2.85 6.78
C SER A 47 -8.92 4.01 6.07
N ASP A 48 -8.17 4.93 5.47
CA ASP A 48 -8.72 6.00 4.63
C ASP A 48 -9.03 5.44 3.23
N THR A 49 -10.01 4.54 3.15
CA THR A 49 -10.26 3.69 1.98
C THR A 49 -10.42 4.46 0.66
N HIS A 50 -10.95 5.69 0.72
CA HIS A 50 -11.15 6.57 -0.43
C HIS A 50 -9.86 7.19 -0.97
N MET A 51 -8.72 7.01 -0.28
CA MET A 51 -7.41 7.57 -0.64
C MET A 51 -6.53 6.55 -1.37
N TRP A 52 -7.04 5.34 -1.61
CA TRP A 52 -6.30 4.26 -2.25
C TRP A 52 -7.05 3.76 -3.47
N GLN A 53 -6.38 3.75 -4.61
CA GLN A 53 -6.93 3.21 -5.84
C GLN A 53 -6.10 2.00 -6.27
N LYS A 54 -6.78 0.89 -6.56
CA LYS A 54 -6.15 -0.24 -7.24
C LYS A 54 -5.87 0.15 -8.69
N LEU A 55 -4.64 -0.08 -9.13
CA LEU A 55 -4.22 0.06 -10.52
C LEU A 55 -4.48 -1.27 -11.24
N ASP A 56 -5.03 -1.17 -12.46
CA ASP A 56 -5.31 -2.31 -13.34
C ASP A 56 -4.05 -2.85 -14.02
#